data_AF-A0A932VZ95-F1
#
_entry.id   AF-A0A932VZ95-F1
#
_cell.length_a   1.000
_cell.length_b   1.000
_cell.length_c   1.000
_cell.angle_alpha   90.00
_cell.angle_beta   90.00
_cell.angle_gamma   90.00
#
_symmetry.space_group_name_H-M   'P 1'
#
loop_
_entity.id
_entity.type
_entity.pdbx_description
1 polymer ?
#
loop_
_entity_poly.entity_id
_entity_poly.type
_entity_poly.pdbx_seq_one_letter_code
_entity_poly.pdbx_strand_id
1 'polypeptide(L)' 'MNGYTLDTNIITALLKRNAAVIQKVEATLQVGYPVVFNAISYYEIKRGLLAAGMRRQLA' A
#
# COMPACT_ATOMS: atom_id res chain seq x y z
N MET A 1 11.50 -12.97 -12.60
CA MET A 1 11.44 -11.60 -12.03
C MET A 1 10.86 -11.74 -10.63
N ASN A 2 11.65 -11.53 -9.60
CA ASN A 2 11.16 -11.60 -8.21
C ASN A 2 10.55 -10.24 -7.86
N GLY A 3 9.45 -10.22 -7.12
CA GLY A 3 8.73 -9.00 -6.76
C GLY A 3 7.79 -9.24 -5.60
N TYR A 4 7.32 -8.17 -4.98
CA TYR A 4 6.46 -8.24 -3.80
C TYR A 4 5.06 -7.74 -4.15
N THR A 5 4.04 -8.55 -3.85
CA THR A 5 2.64 -8.12 -3.91
C THR A 5 2.20 -7.73 -2.51
N LEU A 6 1.75 -6.50 -2.33
CA LEU A 6 1.24 -6.00 -1.06
C LEU A 6 -0.17 -6.52 -0.82
N ASP A 7 -0.39 -7.01 0.39
CA ASP A 7 -1.71 -7.28 0.94
C ASP A 7 -2.37 -5.98 1.42
N THR A 8 -3.70 -6.00 1.53
CA THR A 8 -4.52 -4.89 2.03
C THR A 8 -4.05 -4.38 3.40
N ASN A 9 -3.52 -5.25 4.28
CA ASN A 9 -2.97 -4.84 5.58
C ASN A 9 -1.70 -3.98 5.44
N ILE A 10 -0.81 -4.33 4.51
CA ILE A 10 0.43 -3.57 4.29
C ILE A 10 0.12 -2.22 3.64
N ILE A 11 -0.84 -2.18 2.69
CA ILE A 11 -1.32 -0.93 2.11
C ILE A 11 -1.96 -0.04 3.19
N THR A 12 -2.75 -0.61 4.09
CA THR A 12 -3.33 0.11 5.23
C THR A 12 -2.24 0.67 6.16
N ALA A 13 -1.19 -0.09 6.44
CA ALA A 13 -0.08 0.36 7.25
C ALA A 13 0.71 1.52 6.59
N LEU A 14 0.89 1.48 5.26
CA LEU A 14 1.47 2.59 4.48
C LEU A 14 0.60 3.85 4.58
N LEU A 15 -0.72 3.72 4.41
CA LEU A 15 -1.67 4.84 4.54
C LEU A 15 -1.66 5.47 5.95
N LYS A 16 -1.42 4.64 6.97
CA LYS A 16 -1.25 5.08 8.38
C LYS A 16 0.15 5.58 8.70
N ARG A 17 1.02 5.74 7.69
CA ARG A 17 2.42 6.21 7.84
C ARG A 17 3.25 5.37 8.81
N ASN A 18 3.05 4.06 8.83
CA ASN A 18 3.86 3.17 9.65
C ASN A 18 5.33 3.19 9.18
N ALA A 19 6.23 3.68 10.04
CA ALA A 19 7.64 3.90 9.69
C ALA A 19 8.38 2.61 9.28
N ALA A 20 8.13 1.49 9.98
CA ALA A 20 8.78 0.23 9.66
C ALA A 20 8.37 -0.30 8.28
N VAL A 21 7.08 -0.16 7.93
CA VAL A 21 6.56 -0.57 6.62
C VAL A 21 7.11 0.34 5.52
N ILE A 22 7.13 1.66 5.74
CA ILE A 22 7.70 2.62 4.78
C ILE A 22 9.16 2.29 4.50
N GLN A 23 10.00 2.17 5.54
CA GLN A 23 11.42 1.85 5.38
C GLN A 23 11.63 0.54 4.62
N LYS A 24 10.80 -0.48 4.88
CA LYS A 24 10.90 -1.76 4.20
C LYS A 24 10.56 -1.65 2.71
N VAL A 25 9.48 -0.94 2.37
CA VAL A 25 9.07 -0.72 0.98
C VAL A 25 10.11 0.10 0.22
N GLU A 26 10.64 1.17 0.83
CA GLU A 26 11.71 1.98 0.24
C GLU A 26 12.97 1.15 -0.01
N ALA A 27 13.43 0.37 0.97
CA ALA A 27 14.58 -0.50 0.82
C ALA A 27 14.37 -1.55 -0.30
N THR A 28 13.18 -2.15 -0.38
CA THR A 28 12.84 -3.11 -1.43
C THR A 28 12.88 -2.46 -2.82
N LEU A 29 12.32 -1.25 -2.96
CA LEU A 29 12.36 -0.49 -4.21
C LEU A 29 13.79 -0.09 -4.58
N GLN A 30 14.63 0.29 -3.61
CA GLN A 30 16.05 0.62 -3.85
C GLN A 30 16.87 -0.56 -4.37
N VAL A 31 16.55 -1.78 -3.95
CA VAL A 31 17.19 -3.01 -4.45
C VAL A 31 16.67 -3.39 -5.86
N GLY A 32 15.69 -2.66 -6.39
CA GLY A 32 15.14 -2.87 -7.73
C GLY A 32 14.06 -3.94 -7.79
N TYR A 33 13.52 -4.38 -6.64
CA TYR A 33 12.39 -5.29 -6.62
C TYR A 33 11.08 -4.52 -6.81
N PRO A 34 10.25 -4.88 -7.80
CA PRO A 34 8.95 -4.25 -7.98
C PRO A 34 8.06 -4.54 -6.76
N VAL A 35 7.40 -3.50 -6.27
CA VAL A 35 6.35 -3.58 -5.24
C VAL A 35 5.04 -3.21 -5.91
N VAL A 36 4.12 -4.17 -5.97
CA VAL A 36 2.82 -4.03 -6.64
C VAL A 36 1.69 -4.37 -5.68
N PHE A 37 0.46 -4.00 -6.01
CA PHE A 37 -0.73 -4.53 -5.35
C PHE A 37 -1.77 -4.87 -6.41
N ASN A 38 -2.65 -5.81 -6.09
CA ASN A 38 -3.67 -6.27 -7.04
C ASN A 38 -4.89 -5.33 -7.05
N ALA A 39 -5.72 -5.46 -8.09
CA ALA A 39 -6.91 -4.63 -8.26
C ALA A 39 -7.96 -4.84 -7.14
N ILE A 40 -8.06 -6.03 -6.55
CA ILE A 40 -8.98 -6.32 -5.44
C ILE A 40 -8.58 -5.47 -4.23
N SER A 41 -7.30 -5.53 -3.83
CA SER A 41 -6.76 -4.74 -2.73
C SER A 41 -6.92 -3.23 -2.96
N TYR A 42 -6.79 -2.75 -4.21
CA TYR A 42 -7.10 -1.37 -4.56
C TYR A 42 -8.55 -0.98 -4.22
N TYR A 43 -9.52 -1.78 -4.67
CA TYR A 43 -10.94 -1.49 -4.44
C TYR A 43 -11.36 -1.65 -2.99
N GLU A 44 -10.77 -2.59 -2.24
CA GLU A 44 -11.00 -2.73 -0.80
C GLU A 44 -10.57 -1.47 -0.05
N ILE A 45 -9.36 -0.97 -0.33
CA ILE A 45 -8.82 0.25 0.26
C ILE A 45 -9.65 1.46 -0.15
N LYS A 46 -9.96 1.62 -1.44
CA LYS A 46 -10.78 2.72 -1.95
C LYS A 46 -12.15 2.77 -1.26
N ARG A 47 -12.82 1.62 -1.14
CA ARG A 47 -14.12 1.50 -0.46
C ARG A 47 -13.99 1.84 1.03
N GLY A 48 -12.95 1.36 1.70
CA GLY A 48 -12.68 1.69 3.11
C GLY A 48 -12.47 3.18 3.33
N LEU A 49 -11.69 3.84 2.48
CA LEU A 49 -11.42 5.28 2.54
C LEU A 49 -12.68 6.12 2.28
N LEU A 50 -13.52 5.72 1.32
CA LEU A 50 -14.81 6.36 1.05
C LEU A 50 -15.74 6.26 2.25
N ALA A 51 -15.86 5.06 2.86
CA ALA A 51 -16.69 4.85 4.05
C ALA A 51 -16.20 5.66 5.26
N ALA A 52 -14.89 5.87 5.39
CA ALA A 52 -14.28 6.67 6.45
C ALA A 52 -14.31 8.19 6.17
N GLY A 53 -14.86 8.64 5.04
CA GLY A 53 -14.86 10.06 4.64
C GLY A 53 -13.47 10.63 4.31
N MET A 54 -12.47 9.77 4.11
CA MET A 54 -11.06 10.12 3.92
C MET A 54 -10.74 10.53 2.48
N ARG A 55 -11.40 11.58 1.97
CA ARG A 55 -11.26 12.03 0.57
C ARG A 55 -9.83 12.40 0.16
N ARG A 56 -9.00 12.85 1.11
CA ARG A 56 -7.59 13.21 0.87
C ARG A 56 -6.70 12.02 0.49
N GLN A 57 -7.12 10.80 0.80
CA GLN A 57 -6.34 9.57 0.50
C GLN A 57 -6.83 8.87 -0.78
N LEU A 58 -7.78 9.46 -1.51
CA LEU A 58 -8.32 8.95 -2.78
C LEU A 58 -7.67 9.57 -4.03
N ALA A 59 -6.93 10.67 -3.85
CA ALA A 59 -6.33 11.48 -4.91
C ALA A 59 -4.90 11.04 -5.23
#